data_AF-A0A0G0ILC8-F1
#
_entry.id   AF-A0A0G0ILC8-F1
#
_cell.length_a   1.000
_cell.length_b   1.000
_cell.length_c   1.000
_cell.angle_alpha   90.00
_cell.angle_beta   90.00
_cell.angle_gamma   90.00
#
_symmetry.space_group_name_H-M   'P 1'
#
loop_
_entity.id
_entity.type
_entity.pdbx_description
1 polymer ?
#
loop_
_entity_poly.entity_id
_entity_poly.type
_entity_poly.pdbx_seq_one_letter_code
_entity_poly.pdbx_strand_id
1 'polypeptide(L)'
;MAKKQKSTLGLLGILLLVIGVAAGVILVMQVQDFRNKAKELENETFVVCHKEEGGDYWSLIEVKESELEEYLNRGDILGGCPVE
;
A
#
# COMPACT_ATOMS: atom_id res chain seq x y z
N MET A 1 26.12 -35.48 -40.42
CA MET A 1 25.88 -34.97 -39.06
C MET A 1 24.85 -33.83 -39.15
N ALA A 2 23.57 -34.03 -38.83
CA ALA A 2 22.51 -33.02 -39.08
C ALA A 2 21.38 -32.95 -38.03
N LYS A 3 21.56 -33.54 -36.83
CA LYS A 3 20.54 -33.48 -35.76
C LYS A 3 20.76 -32.35 -34.75
N LYS A 4 21.98 -31.77 -34.68
CA LYS A 4 22.36 -30.79 -33.64
C LYS A 4 21.69 -29.41 -33.83
N GLN A 5 21.37 -29.03 -35.07
CA GLN A 5 20.90 -27.68 -35.43
C GLN A 5 19.41 -27.41 -35.14
N LYS A 6 18.55 -28.43 -35.17
CA LYS A 6 17.12 -28.28 -34.85
C LYS A 6 16.86 -28.14 -33.34
N SER A 7 17.69 -28.78 -32.51
CA SER A 7 17.52 -28.75 -31.06
C SER A 7 17.96 -27.42 -30.44
N THR A 8 18.98 -26.78 -30.99
CA THR A 8 19.45 -25.46 -30.52
C THR A 8 18.47 -24.34 -30.84
N LEU A 9 17.78 -24.40 -31.98
CA LEU A 9 16.79 -23.38 -32.37
C LEU A 9 15.53 -23.43 -31.49
N GLY A 10 15.05 -24.64 -31.16
CA GLY A 10 13.94 -24.81 -30.22
C GLY A 10 14.29 -24.37 -28.80
N LEU A 11 15.50 -24.68 -28.33
CA LEU A 11 15.97 -24.25 -27.01
C LEU A 11 16.06 -22.72 -26.91
N LEU A 12 16.57 -22.05 -27.94
CA LEU A 12 16.68 -20.59 -27.98
C LEU A 12 15.30 -19.92 -27.93
N GLY A 13 14.32 -20.48 -28.67
CA GLY A 13 12.94 -19.97 -28.67
C GLY A 13 12.27 -20.10 -27.29
N ILE A 14 12.45 -21.23 -26.61
CA ILE A 14 11.94 -21.43 -25.25
C ILE A 14 12.60 -20.43 -24.29
N LEU A 15 13.91 -20.19 -24.42
CA LEU A 15 14.64 -19.26 -23.57
C LEU A 15 14.16 -17.81 -23.75
N LEU A 16 13.88 -17.39 -24.98
CA LEU A 16 13.29 -16.08 -25.27
C LEU A 16 11.88 -15.92 -24.67
N LEU A 17 11.05 -16.96 -24.73
CA LEU A 17 9.72 -16.94 -24.12
C LEU A 17 9.82 -16.82 -22.59
N VAL A 18 10.71 -17.57 -21.95
CA VAL A 18 10.92 -17.50 -20.50
C VAL A 18 11.43 -16.12 -20.08
N ILE A 19 12.38 -15.54 -20.82
CA ILE A 19 12.88 -14.18 -20.56
C ILE A 19 11.74 -13.15 -20.72
N GLY A 20 10.93 -13.26 -21.77
CA GLY A 20 9.81 -12.36 -22.01
C GLY A 20 8.78 -12.41 -20.88
N VAL A 21 8.41 -13.63 -20.43
CA VAL A 21 7.50 -13.81 -19.30
C VAL A 21 8.11 -13.27 -18.00
N ALA A 22 9.37 -13.58 -17.71
CA ALA A 22 10.06 -13.09 -16.51
C ALA A 22 10.13 -11.56 -16.48
N ALA A 23 10.49 -10.92 -17.60
CA ALA A 23 10.51 -9.46 -17.71
C ALA A 23 9.11 -8.86 -17.50
N GLY A 24 8.07 -9.48 -18.08
CA GLY A 24 6.68 -9.05 -17.87
C GLY A 24 6.26 -9.15 -16.40
N VAL A 25 6.58 -10.25 -15.72
CA VAL A 25 6.28 -10.42 -14.29
C VAL A 25 7.01 -9.38 -13.43
N ILE A 26 8.30 -9.12 -13.71
CA ILE A 26 9.07 -8.10 -12.99
C ILE A 26 8.43 -6.72 -13.11
N LEU A 27 8.01 -6.33 -14.33
CA LEU A 27 7.33 -5.05 -14.56
C LEU A 27 5.98 -4.98 -13.81
N VAL A 28 5.21 -6.06 -13.80
CA VAL A 28 3.93 -6.13 -13.07
C VAL A 28 4.14 -6.02 -11.56
N MET A 29 5.14 -6.72 -11.02
CA MET A 29 5.47 -6.69 -9.58
C MET A 29 5.81 -5.28 -9.11
N GLN A 30 6.62 -4.52 -9.88
CA GLN A 30 6.95 -3.14 -9.55
C GLN A 30 5.72 -2.24 -9.46
N VAL A 31 4.78 -2.35 -10.41
CA VAL A 31 3.55 -1.54 -10.42
C VAL A 31 2.63 -1.91 -9.26
N GLN A 32 2.53 -3.20 -8.93
CA GLN A 32 1.70 -3.65 -7.80
C GLN A 32 2.25 -3.17 -6.46
N ASP A 33 3.57 -3.13 -6.29
CA ASP A 33 4.20 -2.65 -5.05
C ASP A 33 3.83 -1.20 -4.75
N PHE A 34 3.90 -0.30 -5.74
CA PHE A 34 3.44 1.09 -5.59
C PHE A 34 1.96 1.21 -5.23
N ARG A 35 1.10 0.37 -5.83
CA ARG A 35 -0.34 0.37 -5.51
C ARG A 35 -0.62 -0.14 -4.11
N ASN A 36 0.11 -1.17 -3.69
CA ASN A 36 -0.04 -1.75 -2.35
C ASN A 36 0.41 -0.74 -1.30
N LYS A 37 1.57 -0.10 -1.50
CA LYS A 37 2.08 0.95 -0.61
C LYS A 37 1.15 2.17 -0.55
N ALA A 38 0.57 2.59 -1.68
CA ALA A 38 -0.40 3.68 -1.70
C ALA A 38 -1.69 3.32 -0.91
N LYS A 39 -2.13 2.06 -0.99
CA LYS A 39 -3.26 1.57 -0.18
C LYS A 39 -2.92 1.47 1.30
N GLU A 40 -1.71 1.09 1.66
CA GLU A 40 -1.29 1.09 3.06
C GLU A 40 -1.33 2.51 3.64
N LEU A 41 -0.83 3.50 2.90
CA LEU A 41 -0.90 4.91 3.30
C LEU A 41 -2.35 5.42 3.37
N GLU A 42 -3.21 5.03 2.42
CA GLU A 42 -4.65 5.41 2.44
C GLU A 42 -5.39 4.86 3.66
N ASN A 43 -4.96 3.70 4.19
CA ASN A 43 -5.56 3.05 5.34
C ASN A 43 -4.84 3.38 6.66
N GLU A 44 -3.86 4.29 6.65
CA GLU A 44 -3.21 4.72 7.88
C GLU A 44 -4.18 5.56 8.71
N THR A 45 -4.56 5.01 9.87
CA THR A 45 -5.45 5.67 10.82
C THR A 45 -4.71 6.01 12.12
N PHE A 46 -5.09 7.14 12.71
CA PHE A 46 -4.60 7.67 13.96
C PHE A 46 -5.72 7.68 14.97
N VAL A 47 -5.41 7.27 16.19
CA VAL A 47 -6.33 7.41 17.32
C VAL A 47 -6.22 8.84 17.83
N VAL A 48 -7.35 9.53 17.95
CA VAL A 48 -7.44 10.83 18.60
C VAL A 48 -8.50 10.83 19.68
N CYS A 49 -8.29 11.63 20.71
CA CYS A 49 -9.31 12.01 21.67
C CYS A 49 -10.12 13.17 21.09
N HIS A 50 -11.37 12.88 20.76
CA HIS A 50 -12.31 13.80 20.14
C HIS A 50 -13.38 14.27 21.12
N LYS A 51 -13.66 15.58 21.09
CA LYS A 51 -14.80 16.17 21.83
C LYS A 51 -16.00 16.29 20.90
N GLU A 52 -17.08 15.58 21.20
CA GLU A 52 -18.32 15.66 20.40
C GLU A 52 -18.92 17.07 20.42
N GLU A 53 -19.40 17.53 19.25
CA GLU A 53 -20.06 18.83 19.13
C GLU A 53 -21.33 18.87 20.00
N GLY A 54 -21.31 19.73 21.02
CA GLY A 54 -22.43 19.94 21.93
C GLY A 54 -22.44 19.06 23.18
N GLY A 55 -21.42 18.21 23.37
CA GLY A 55 -21.21 17.42 24.59
C GLY A 55 -19.99 17.89 25.39
N ASP A 56 -19.97 17.60 26.70
CA ASP A 56 -18.78 17.68 27.55
C ASP A 56 -18.02 16.34 27.64
N TYR A 57 -18.34 15.41 26.74
CA TYR A 57 -17.76 14.08 26.73
C TYR A 57 -16.60 13.98 25.72
N TRP A 58 -15.52 13.35 26.17
CA TRP A 58 -14.36 13.02 25.35
C TRP A 58 -14.38 11.54 25.01
N SER A 59 -14.13 11.21 23.74
CA SER A 59 -14.13 9.84 23.25
C SER A 59 -12.93 9.57 22.36
N LEU A 60 -12.53 8.31 22.26
CA LEU A 60 -11.48 7.89 21.33
C LEU A 60 -12.10 7.49 20.01
N ILE A 61 -11.62 8.11 18.93
CA ILE A 61 -12.01 7.78 17.55
C ILE A 61 -10.76 7.49 16.72
N GLU A 62 -10.93 6.67 15.69
CA GLU A 62 -9.91 6.46 14.67
C GLU A 62 -10.19 7.38 13.49
N VAL A 63 -9.16 8.11 13.07
CA VAL A 63 -9.23 9.10 12.00
C VAL A 63 -8.19 8.78 10.95
N LYS A 64 -8.49 9.02 9.68
CA LYS A 64 -7.49 8.85 8.61
C LYS A 64 -6.38 9.90 8.74
N GLU A 65 -5.17 9.56 8.31
CA GLU A 65 -4.04 10.51 8.23
C GLU A 65 -4.43 11.80 7.51
N SER A 66 -5.17 11.68 6.39
CA SER A 66 -5.61 12.81 5.57
C SER A 66 -6.55 13.78 6.29
N GLU A 67 -7.22 13.33 7.34
CA GLU A 67 -8.19 14.10 8.11
C GLU A 67 -7.62 14.54 9.46
N LEU A 68 -6.51 13.95 9.92
CA LEU A 68 -5.93 14.19 11.23
C LEU A 68 -5.69 15.69 11.51
N GLU A 69 -5.15 16.42 10.54
CA GLU A 69 -4.88 17.86 10.68
C GLU A 69 -6.17 18.66 10.95
N GLU A 70 -7.30 18.27 10.35
CA GLU A 70 -8.60 18.92 10.60
C GLU A 70 -9.05 18.70 12.06
N TYR A 71 -8.96 17.47 12.56
CA TYR A 71 -9.34 17.13 13.93
C TYR A 71 -8.44 17.86 14.95
N LEU A 72 -7.12 17.89 14.72
CA LEU A 72 -6.19 18.63 15.58
C LEU A 72 -6.46 20.15 15.57
N ASN A 73 -6.81 20.72 14.42
CA ASN A 73 -7.18 22.14 14.31
C ASN A 73 -8.50 22.49 15.02
N ARG A 74 -9.41 21.52 15.19
CA ARG A 74 -10.63 21.67 16.00
C ARG A 74 -10.39 21.55 17.50
N GLY A 75 -9.19 21.14 17.92
CA GLY A 75 -8.81 20.99 19.32
C GLY A 75 -8.84 19.54 19.82
N ASP A 76 -8.95 18.56 18.93
CA ASP A 76 -8.80 17.15 19.29
C ASP A 76 -7.33 16.83 19.60
N ILE A 77 -7.10 15.81 20.44
CA ILE A 77 -5.76 15.48 20.95
C ILE A 77 -5.30 14.16 20.33
N LEU A 78 -4.10 14.13 19.77
CA LEU A 78 -3.53 12.89 19.26
C LEU A 78 -3.30 11.89 20.41
N GLY A 79 -3.81 10.67 20.26
CA GLY A 79 -3.65 9.58 21.23
C GLY A 79 -4.78 9.49 22.26
N GLY A 80 -4.45 8.97 23.44
CA GLY A 80 -5.40 8.68 24.51
C GLY A 80 -6.05 9.94 25.09
N CYS A 81 -7.29 9.83 25.58
CA CYS A 81 -7.95 10.92 26.28
C CYS A 81 -7.29 11.13 27.65
N PRO A 82 -7.03 12.39 28.05
CA PRO A 82 -6.56 12.68 29.40
C PRO A 82 -7.60 12.17 30.39
N VAL A 83 -7.18 11.24 31.24
CA VAL A 83 -7.92 10.89 32.45
C VAL A 83 -7.63 11.97 33.48
N GLU A 84 -8.66 12.68 33.92
CA GLU A 84 -8.54 13.53 35.13
C GLU A 84 -8.19 12.68 36.35
#